data_AF-X0QSQ1-F1
#
_entry.id   AF-X0QSQ1-F1
#
_cell.length_a   1.000
_cell.length_b   1.000
_cell.length_c   1.000
_cell.angle_alpha   90.00
_cell.angle_beta   90.00
_cell.angle_gamma   90.00
#
_symmetry.space_group_name_H-M   'P 1'
#
loop_
_entity.id
_entity.type
_entity.pdbx_description
1 polymer ?
#
loop_
_entity_poly.entity_id
_entity_poly.type
_entity_poly.pdbx_seq_one_letter_code
_entity_poly.pdbx_strand_id
1 'polypeptide(L)'
;MLIKGQEVNNIKLGNTLSSDQLVAEKFDYMLSNPPFGVDWKKISGEIKDEHEQKGFDGRFGAGLPRVSDGSLLFLMHLISKMRPITDNAKDADNSSNQAVVSVLS
;
A
#
# COMPACT_ATOMS: atom_id res chain seq x y z
N MET A 1 -2.57 -8.19 16.41
CA MET A 1 -1.29 -8.61 16.99
C MET A 1 -1.40 -10.09 17.26
N LEU A 2 -0.52 -10.88 16.65
CA LEU A 2 -0.46 -12.36 16.71
C LEU A 2 -0.75 -12.98 18.08
N ILE A 3 -0.28 -12.34 19.16
CA ILE A 3 -0.50 -12.77 20.56
C ILE A 3 -1.96 -12.62 21.03
N LYS A 4 -2.75 -11.77 20.37
CA LYS A 4 -4.17 -11.49 20.67
C LYS A 4 -5.13 -12.27 19.75
N GLY A 5 -4.66 -13.27 19.00
CA GLY A 5 -5.51 -14.09 18.12
C GLY A 5 -6.09 -13.34 16.92
N GLN A 6 -5.49 -12.22 16.51
CA GLN A 6 -5.90 -11.53 15.28
C GLN A 6 -5.40 -12.29 14.05
N GLU A 7 -6.28 -12.44 13.06
CA GLU A 7 -5.99 -13.03 11.76
C GLU A 7 -4.74 -12.41 11.12
N VAL A 8 -3.83 -13.26 10.64
CA VAL A 8 -2.56 -12.86 10.02
C VAL A 8 -2.59 -12.83 8.50
N ASN A 9 -3.78 -12.98 7.91
CA ASN A 9 -3.95 -13.09 6.46
C ASN A 9 -3.40 -11.86 5.70
N ASN A 10 -3.32 -10.71 6.37
CA ASN A 10 -2.83 -9.44 5.81
C ASN A 10 -1.32 -9.24 5.96
N ILE A 11 -0.59 -10.17 6.61
CA ILE A 11 0.88 -10.13 6.70
C ILE A 11 1.45 -10.96 5.54
N LYS A 12 2.12 -10.28 4.60
CA LYS A 12 2.67 -10.89 3.39
C LYS A 12 4.18 -10.70 3.33
N LEU A 13 4.91 -11.76 3.00
CA LEU A 13 6.36 -11.73 2.89
C LEU A 13 6.77 -11.25 1.49
N GLY A 14 7.49 -10.12 1.43
CA GLY A 14 8.02 -9.58 0.18
C GLY A 14 8.14 -8.05 0.22
N ASN A 15 8.68 -7.47 -0.84
CA ASN A 15 8.73 -6.01 -0.98
C ASN A 15 7.34 -5.49 -1.39
N THR A 16 6.73 -4.68 -0.52
CA THR A 16 5.37 -4.16 -0.70
C THR A 16 5.18 -3.34 -1.99
N LEU A 17 6.25 -2.71 -2.49
CA LEU A 17 6.19 -1.84 -3.66
C LEU A 17 6.32 -2.63 -4.96
N SER A 18 7.30 -3.54 -5.08
CA SER A 18 7.48 -4.36 -6.29
C SER A 18 6.60 -5.61 -6.33
N SER A 19 6.18 -6.13 -5.18
CA SER A 19 5.36 -7.33 -5.05
C SER A 19 4.17 -7.05 -4.12
N ASP A 20 3.20 -6.31 -4.65
CA ASP A 20 1.96 -6.01 -3.95
C ASP A 20 1.09 -7.27 -3.86
N GLN A 21 1.06 -7.90 -2.70
CA GLN A 21 0.29 -9.13 -2.47
C GLN A 21 -1.15 -8.88 -2.01
N LEU A 22 -1.59 -7.62 -1.99
CA LEU A 22 -2.91 -7.22 -1.52
C LEU A 22 -3.58 -6.28 -2.53
N VAL A 23 -3.33 -6.48 -3.84
CA VAL A 23 -3.72 -5.54 -4.93
C VAL A 23 -5.19 -5.10 -4.85
N ALA A 24 -6.11 -6.06 -4.64
CA ALA A 24 -7.55 -5.82 -4.61
C ALA A 24 -8.08 -5.35 -3.23
N GLU A 25 -7.26 -5.46 -2.18
CA GLU A 25 -7.71 -5.16 -0.82
C GLU A 25 -7.77 -3.65 -0.56
N LYS A 26 -8.80 -3.27 0.20
CA LYS A 26 -9.01 -1.90 0.67
C LYS A 26 -9.20 -1.92 2.19
N PHE A 27 -8.64 -0.90 2.84
CA PHE A 27 -8.62 -0.80 4.29
C PHE A 27 -9.26 0.51 4.76
N ASP A 28 -9.92 0.43 5.92
CA ASP A 28 -10.50 1.59 6.61
C ASP A 28 -9.42 2.33 7.40
N TYR A 29 -8.50 1.56 8.01
CA TYR A 29 -7.38 2.07 8.77
C TYR A 29 -6.10 1.36 8.37
N MET A 30 -5.04 2.14 8.17
CA MET A 30 -3.70 1.63 7.92
C MET A 30 -2.73 2.25 8.91
N LEU A 31 -2.00 1.40 9.63
CA LEU A 31 -0.86 1.81 10.44
C LEU A 31 0.42 1.30 9.78
N SER A 32 1.36 2.20 9.53
CA SER A 32 2.64 1.83 8.90
C SER A 32 3.82 2.50 9.59
N ASN A 33 4.97 1.86 9.48
CA ASN A 33 6.27 2.42 9.86
C ASN A 33 7.26 2.12 8.72
N PRO A 34 7.21 2.90 7.62
CA PRO A 34 8.06 2.64 6.47
C PRO A 34 9.55 2.84 6.81
N PRO A 35 10.46 2.10 6.18
CA PRO A 35 11.88 2.30 6.36
C PRO A 35 12.29 3.68 5.85
N PHE A 36 12.99 4.46 6.68
CA PHE A 36 13.37 5.82 6.36
C PHE A 36 14.56 5.87 5.37
N GLY A 37 14.44 6.70 4.32
CA GLY A 37 15.56 7.00 3.43
C GLY A 37 15.92 5.89 2.43
N VAL A 38 15.03 4.93 2.20
CA VAL A 38 15.23 3.88 1.21
C VAL A 38 14.98 4.43 -0.19
N ASP A 39 15.97 4.29 -1.08
CA ASP A 39 15.76 4.52 -2.51
C ASP A 39 15.06 3.32 -3.18
N TRP A 40 14.34 3.58 -4.26
CA TRP A 40 13.62 2.54 -5.01
C TRP A 40 14.35 2.16 -6.32
N LYS A 41 15.67 2.38 -6.41
CA LYS A 41 16.43 2.15 -7.64
C LYS A 41 16.34 0.71 -8.13
N LYS A 42 16.39 -0.26 -7.21
CA LYS A 42 16.33 -1.70 -7.50
C LYS A 42 15.01 -2.14 -8.12
N ILE A 43 13.90 -1.46 -7.79
CA ILE A 43 12.55 -1.78 -8.25
C ILE A 43 12.04 -0.79 -9.31
N SER A 44 12.92 0.07 -9.84
CA SER A 44 12.52 1.20 -10.68
C SER A 44 11.87 0.81 -12.00
N GLY A 45 12.20 -0.35 -12.55
CA GLY A 45 11.52 -0.89 -13.74
C GLY A 45 10.05 -1.15 -13.47
N GLU A 46 9.75 -1.95 -12.44
CA GLU A 46 8.37 -2.35 -12.08
C GLU A 46 7.47 -1.14 -11.78
N ILE A 47 8.02 -0.14 -11.08
CA ILE A 47 7.29 1.08 -10.70
C ILE A 47 7.00 1.95 -11.94
N LYS A 48 7.97 2.07 -12.87
CA LYS A 48 7.78 2.83 -14.12
C LYS A 48 6.81 2.13 -15.04
N ASP A 49 6.93 0.81 -15.18
CA ASP A 49 6.04 0.01 -16.01
C ASP A 49 4.58 0.15 -15.54
N GLU A 50 4.34 0.10 -14.22
CA GLU A 50 3.00 0.33 -13.68
C GLU A 50 2.48 1.73 -13.99
N HIS A 51 3.32 2.76 -13.80
CA HIS A 51 2.95 4.15 -14.08
C HIS A 51 2.61 4.35 -15.57
N GLU A 52 3.43 3.83 -16.47
CA GLU A 52 3.26 3.97 -17.93
C GLU A 52 2.06 3.18 -18.44
N GLN A 53 1.84 1.96 -17.92
CA GLN A 53 0.79 1.07 -18.43
C GLN A 53 -0.59 1.36 -17.83
N LYS A 54 -0.64 1.75 -16.55
CA LYS A 54 -1.91 1.92 -15.82
C LYS A 54 -2.30 3.37 -15.61
N GLY A 55 -1.36 4.33 -15.70
CA GLY A 55 -1.65 5.73 -15.45
C GLY A 55 -2.42 5.92 -14.13
N PHE A 56 -3.55 6.64 -14.18
CA PHE A 56 -4.44 6.88 -13.03
C PHE A 56 -5.18 5.65 -12.49
N ASP A 57 -5.25 4.56 -13.26
CA ASP A 57 -5.81 3.29 -12.79
C ASP A 57 -4.79 2.49 -11.95
N GLY A 58 -3.52 2.91 -11.94
CA GLY A 58 -2.44 2.34 -11.13
C GLY A 58 -2.17 3.12 -9.85
N ARG A 59 -1.25 2.60 -9.02
CA ARG A 59 -0.90 3.22 -7.72
C ARG A 59 -0.15 4.55 -7.88
N PHE A 60 0.50 4.74 -9.03
CA PHE A 60 1.43 5.85 -9.25
C PHE A 60 0.99 6.83 -10.34
N GLY A 61 -0.32 6.91 -10.64
CA GLY A 61 -0.84 7.74 -11.73
C GLY A 61 -0.63 9.24 -11.56
N ALA A 62 -0.52 9.73 -10.33
CA ALA A 62 -0.25 11.14 -10.04
C ALA A 62 1.19 11.59 -10.41
N GLY A 63 2.05 10.66 -10.82
CA GLY A 63 3.46 10.90 -11.17
C GLY A 63 4.42 10.17 -10.23
N LEU A 64 5.68 10.05 -10.65
CA LEU A 64 6.71 9.37 -9.87
C LEU A 64 7.55 10.36 -9.06
N PRO A 65 7.76 10.13 -7.74
CA PRO A 65 8.69 10.93 -6.96
C PRO A 65 10.13 10.70 -7.43
N ARG A 66 11.11 11.38 -6.82
CA ARG A 66 12.52 11.10 -7.12
C ARG A 66 12.88 9.67 -6.69
N VAL A 67 13.85 9.04 -7.37
CA VAL A 67 14.33 7.68 -7.03
C VAL A 67 14.80 7.56 -5.57
N SER A 68 15.32 8.64 -5.01
CA SER A 68 15.76 8.73 -3.62
C SER A 68 14.64 8.93 -2.59
N ASP A 69 13.40 9.13 -3.04
CA ASP A 69 12.24 9.43 -2.17
C ASP A 69 11.28 8.23 -2.12
N GLY A 70 11.74 7.15 -1.49
CA GLY A 70 10.90 5.97 -1.25
C GLY A 70 9.76 6.22 -0.26
N SER A 71 9.89 7.22 0.62
CA SER A 71 8.84 7.57 1.59
C SER A 71 7.58 8.08 0.90
N LEU A 72 7.73 8.99 -0.07
CA LEU A 72 6.59 9.48 -0.84
C LEU A 72 6.00 8.38 -1.73
N LEU A 73 6.85 7.54 -2.34
CA LEU A 73 6.38 6.40 -3.13
C LEU A 73 5.54 5.42 -2.27
N PHE A 74 5.97 5.17 -1.04
CA PHE A 74 5.24 4.34 -0.09
C PHE A 74 3.91 4.97 0.34
N LEU A 75 3.88 6.29 0.55
CA LEU A 75 2.63 6.99 0.85
C LEU A 75 1.61 6.84 -0.29
N MET A 76 2.04 6.96 -1.55
CA MET A 76 1.18 6.74 -2.71
C MET A 76 0.62 5.31 -2.73
N HIS A 77 1.44 4.32 -2.40
CA HIS A 77 0.98 2.94 -2.22
C HIS A 77 -0.13 2.85 -1.15
N LEU A 78 0.05 3.45 0.03
CA LEU A 78 -0.99 3.45 1.07
C LEU A 78 -2.29 4.11 0.57
N ILE A 79 -2.20 5.26 -0.08
CA ILE A 79 -3.39 5.97 -0.62
C ILE A 79 -4.15 5.06 -1.59
N SER A 80 -3.45 4.30 -2.43
CA SER A 80 -4.08 3.35 -3.36
C SER A 80 -4.86 2.23 -2.67
N LYS A 81 -4.64 1.98 -1.38
CA LYS A 81 -5.32 0.95 -0.56
C LYS A 81 -6.43 1.52 0.32
N MET A 82 -6.64 2.83 0.33
CA MET A 82 -7.73 3.43 1.11
C MET A 82 -9.08 3.09 0.48
N ARG A 83 -10.06 2.76 1.34
CA ARG A 83 -11.45 2.65 0.91
C ARG A 83 -12.00 4.04 0.50
N PRO A 84 -12.73 4.16 -0.62
CA PRO A 84 -13.42 5.39 -0.99
C PRO A 84 -14.42 5.84 0.07
N ILE A 85 -14.47 7.14 0.36
CA ILE A 85 -15.40 7.72 1.36
C ILE A 85 -16.86 7.48 0.97
N THR A 86 -17.16 7.37 -0.33
CA THR A 86 -18.52 7.16 -0.86
C THR A 86 -19.10 5.79 -0.51
N ASP A 87 -18.27 4.80 -0.19
CA ASP A 87 -18.73 3.45 0.18
C ASP A 87 -19.26 3.40 1.62
N ASN A 88 -18.87 4.37 2.47
CA ASN A 88 -19.33 4.46 3.87
C ASN A 88 -20.83 4.77 4.02
N ALA A 89 -21.51 5.20 2.95
CA ALA A 89 -22.94 5.47 3.00
C ALA A 89 -23.81 4.20 2.97
N LYS A 90 -23.25 3.03 2.60
CA LYS A 90 -24.02 1.79 2.44
C LYS A 90 -23.70 0.70 3.48
N ASP A 91 -22.53 0.75 4.11
CA ASP A 91 -22.03 -0.36 4.95
C ASP A 91 -21.70 0.10 6.38
N ALA A 92 -22.61 0.82 7.04
CA ALA A 92 -22.46 1.24 8.45
C ALA A 92 -22.49 0.08 9.47
N ASP A 93 -22.63 -1.17 9.01
CA ASP A 93 -22.72 -2.36 9.86
C ASP A 93 -21.88 -3.51 9.29
N ASN A 94 -20.55 -3.47 9.45
CA ASN A 94 -19.73 -4.66 9.72
C ASN A 94 -18.26 -4.29 9.97
N SER A 95 -17.65 -4.95 10.96
CA SER A 95 -16.22 -5.09 11.25
C SER A 95 -15.25 -4.18 10.46
N SER A 96 -14.70 -3.15 11.12
CA SER A 96 -13.65 -2.29 10.54
C SER A 96 -12.46 -3.12 10.06
N ASN A 97 -12.14 -3.05 8.76
CA ASN A 97 -10.99 -3.74 8.18
C ASN A 97 -9.73 -2.92 8.45
N GLN A 98 -8.90 -3.41 9.37
CA GLN A 98 -7.65 -2.76 9.77
C GLN A 98 -6.47 -3.50 9.14
N ALA A 99 -5.59 -2.75 8.45
CA ALA A 99 -4.28 -3.25 8.06
C ALA A 99 -3.18 -2.65 8.93
N VAL A 100 -2.35 -3.51 9.50
CA VAL A 100 -1.05 -3.12 10.04
C VAL A 100 -0.02 -3.46 8.98
N VAL A 101 0.46 -2.44 8.26
CA VAL A 101 1.49 -2.59 7.22
C VAL A 101 2.85 -2.31 7.86
N SER A 102 3.44 -3.34 8.46
CA SER A 102 4.83 -3.29 8.90
C SER A 102 5.73 -3.70 7.74
N VAL A 103 6.44 -2.76 7.14
CA VAL A 103 7.46 -3.09 6.14
C VAL A 103 8.70 -3.55 6.90
N LEU A 104 8.86 -4.87 7.01
CA LEU A 104 10.15 -5.45 7.39
C LEU A 104 11.05 -5.37 6.16
N SER A 105 12.03 -4.47 6.20
CA SER A 105 13.13 -4.40 5.23
C SER A 105 14.01 -5.64 5.31
#